data_AF-A0A3P0PFZ4-F1
#
_entry.id   AF-A0A3P0PFZ4-F1
#
_cell.length_a   1.000
_cell.length_b   1.000
_cell.length_c   1.000
_cell.angle_alpha   90.00
_cell.angle_beta   90.00
_cell.angle_gamma   90.00
#
_symmetry.space_group_name_H-M   'P 1'
#
loop_
_entity.id
_entity.type
_entity.pdbx_description
1 polymer ?
#
loop_
_entity_poly.entity_id
_entity_poly.type
_entity_poly.pdbx_seq_one_letter_code
_entity_poly.pdbx_strand_id
1 'polypeptide(L)'
;MIADHSKSVAVLFSVRTCLVDCRRMTDLDGRDEHVISQVLDAIDDALDALRDGTAHVRGERERTPLEWVSTALLFAKLCLHDNEFRALVEAGHQELIDNGVLT
;
A
#
# COMPACT_ATOMS: atom_id res chain seq x y z
N MET A 1 20.92 -1.41 -12.68
CA MET A 1 20.53 -0.34 -11.75
C MET A 1 19.85 -1.04 -10.58
N ILE A 2 20.56 -1.26 -9.47
CA ILE A 2 19.96 -1.89 -8.28
C ILE A 2 19.09 -0.81 -7.68
N ALA A 3 17.76 -0.96 -7.76
CA ALA A 3 16.86 -0.07 -7.03
C ALA A 3 17.26 -0.13 -5.55
N ASP A 4 17.37 1.03 -4.89
CA ASP A 4 17.67 1.06 -3.46
C ASP A 4 16.44 0.57 -2.69
N HIS A 5 16.34 -0.75 -2.58
CA HIS A 5 15.24 -1.42 -1.90
C HIS A 5 15.12 -0.97 -0.44
N SER A 6 16.20 -0.48 0.18
CA SER A 6 16.18 0.10 1.53
C SER A 6 15.25 1.31 1.60
N LYS A 7 15.27 2.18 0.58
CA LYS A 7 14.36 3.32 0.48
C LYS A 7 12.93 2.86 0.26
N SER A 8 12.70 1.94 -0.68
CA SER A 8 11.34 1.42 -0.96
C SER A 8 10.71 0.77 0.26
N VAL A 9 11.46 -0.03 0.99
CA VAL A 9 11.04 -0.67 2.24
C VAL A 9 10.68 0.38 3.28
N ALA A 10 11.53 1.40 3.49
CA ALA A 10 11.27 2.44 4.48
C ALA A 10 9.97 3.21 4.20
N VAL A 11 9.71 3.58 2.95
CA VAL A 11 8.50 4.33 2.58
C VAL A 11 7.26 3.45 2.68
N LEU A 12 7.31 2.18 2.24
CA LEU A 12 6.20 1.24 2.41
C LEU A 12 5.86 1.03 3.90
N PHE A 13 6.88 0.87 4.75
CA PHE A 13 6.68 0.78 6.20
C PHE A 13 6.06 2.05 6.80
N SER A 14 6.47 3.23 6.33
CA SER A 14 5.91 4.51 6.77
C SER A 14 4.40 4.57 6.46
N VAL A 15 4.02 4.35 5.20
CA VAL A 15 2.62 4.35 4.76
C VAL A 15 1.80 3.31 5.51
N ARG A 16 2.32 2.08 5.65
CA ARG A 16 1.69 1.01 6.43
C ARG A 16 1.39 1.44 7.85
N THR A 17 2.39 2.01 8.54
CA THR A 17 2.28 2.43 9.94
C THR A 17 1.19 3.50 10.08
N CYS A 18 1.18 4.48 9.18
CA CYS A 18 0.18 5.53 9.18
C CYS A 18 -1.25 4.99 8.98
N LEU A 19 -1.45 4.06 8.03
CA LEU A 19 -2.75 3.41 7.80
C LEU A 19 -3.21 2.59 9.01
N VAL A 20 -2.30 1.84 9.66
CA VAL A 20 -2.62 1.07 10.86
C VAL A 20 -3.00 1.97 12.03
N ASP A 21 -2.26 3.06 12.25
CA ASP A 21 -2.52 3.98 13.35
C ASP A 21 -3.84 4.74 13.16
N CYS A 22 -4.12 5.24 11.95
CA CYS A 22 -5.42 5.84 11.64
C CYS A 22 -6.56 4.82 11.79
N ARG A 23 -6.39 3.58 11.32
CA ARG A 23 -7.42 2.53 11.51
C ARG A 23 -7.76 2.29 12.98
N ARG A 24 -6.79 2.42 13.89
CA ARG A 24 -7.02 2.25 15.34
C ARG A 24 -7.76 3.43 15.97
N MET A 25 -7.69 4.61 15.36
CA MET A 25 -8.28 5.85 15.89
C MET A 25 -9.65 6.16 15.26
N THR A 26 -9.95 5.59 14.09
CA THR A 26 -11.18 5.83 13.34
C THR A 26 -12.11 4.63 13.45
N ASP A 27 -13.39 4.88 13.75
CA ASP A 27 -14.44 3.86 13.70
C ASP A 27 -14.86 3.67 12.24
N LEU A 28 -14.23 2.70 11.58
CA LEU A 28 -14.54 2.35 10.19
C LEU A 28 -15.74 1.40 10.15
N ASP A 29 -16.59 1.57 9.14
CA ASP A 29 -17.61 0.56 8.87
C ASP A 29 -16.98 -0.73 8.32
N GLY A 30 -17.71 -1.84 8.38
CA GLY A 30 -17.18 -3.15 7.96
C GLY A 30 -16.75 -3.22 6.49
N ARG A 31 -17.22 -2.31 5.63
CA ARG A 31 -16.77 -2.23 4.24
C ARG A 31 -15.43 -1.50 4.15
N ASP A 32 -15.31 -0.34 4.79
CA ASP A 32 -14.07 0.43 4.82
C ASP A 32 -12.96 -0.38 5.53
N GLU A 33 -13.27 -1.10 6.62
CA GLU A 33 -12.33 -2.04 7.25
C GLU A 33 -11.82 -3.11 6.29
N HIS A 34 -12.70 -3.68 5.46
CA HIS A 34 -12.33 -4.70 4.50
C HIS A 34 -11.44 -4.15 3.38
N VAL A 35 -11.77 -2.95 2.89
CA VAL A 35 -10.97 -2.24 1.88
C VAL A 35 -9.57 -1.94 2.41
N ILE A 36 -9.46 -1.44 3.64
CA ILE A 36 -8.15 -1.13 4.26
C ILE A 36 -7.35 -2.39 4.54
N SER A 37 -7.99 -3.48 4.96
CA SER A 37 -7.28 -4.75 5.16
C SER A 37 -6.62 -5.23 3.86
N GLN A 38 -7.30 -5.11 2.71
CA GLN A 38 -6.69 -5.45 1.41
C GLN A 38 -5.49 -4.56 1.05
N VAL A 39 -5.52 -3.28 1.40
CA VAL A 39 -4.38 -2.38 1.19
C VAL A 39 -3.20 -2.80 2.06
N LEU A 40 -3.45 -3.10 3.33
CA LEU A 40 -2.41 -3.55 4.27
C LEU A 40 -1.79 -4.88 3.85
N ASP A 41 -2.62 -5.85 3.45
CA ASP A 41 -2.15 -7.14 2.93
C ASP A 41 -1.25 -6.96 1.70
N ALA A 42 -1.64 -6.09 0.76
CA ALA A 42 -0.84 -5.81 -0.42
C ALA A 42 0.51 -5.16 -0.07
N ILE A 43 0.54 -4.26 0.92
CA ILE A 43 1.78 -3.64 1.39
C ILE A 43 2.68 -4.67 2.09
N ASP A 44 2.12 -5.55 2.91
CA ASP A 44 2.85 -6.62 3.59
C ASP A 44 3.46 -7.61 2.59
N ASP A 45 2.70 -8.04 1.59
CA ASP A 45 3.19 -8.88 0.49
C ASP A 45 4.36 -8.22 -0.27
N ALA A 46 4.27 -6.90 -0.52
CA ALA A 46 5.33 -6.17 -1.19
C ALA A 46 6.58 -6.02 -0.32
N LEU A 47 6.43 -5.83 0.99
CA LEU A 47 7.55 -5.78 1.94
C LEU A 47 8.27 -7.13 2.01
N ASP A 48 7.52 -8.23 2.09
CA ASP A 48 8.09 -9.58 2.07
C ASP A 48 8.79 -9.88 0.74
N ALA A 49 8.19 -9.50 -0.39
CA ALA A 49 8.81 -9.68 -1.70
C ALA A 49 10.07 -8.83 -1.90
N LEU A 50 10.13 -7.63 -1.32
CA LEU A 50 11.34 -6.80 -1.32
C LEU A 50 12.43 -7.44 -0.48
N ARG A 51 12.09 -7.98 0.71
CA ARG A 51 13.03 -8.71 1.58
C ARG A 51 13.59 -9.94 0.86
N ASP A 52 12.73 -10.69 0.18
CA ASP A 52 13.10 -11.95 -0.46
C ASP A 52 13.69 -11.75 -1.86
N GLY A 53 13.77 -10.50 -2.34
CA GLY A 53 14.30 -10.15 -3.67
C GLY A 53 13.39 -10.54 -4.83
N THR A 54 12.12 -10.86 -4.56
CA THR A 54 11.11 -11.33 -5.51
C THR A 54 10.12 -10.24 -5.94
N ALA A 55 10.31 -8.98 -5.54
CA ALA A 55 9.42 -7.86 -5.89
C ALA A 55 9.23 -7.60 -7.40
N HIS A 56 10.07 -8.19 -8.26
CA HIS A 56 9.97 -8.12 -9.71
C HIS A 56 9.23 -9.32 -10.33
N VAL A 57 8.92 -10.35 -9.54
CA VAL A 57 8.24 -11.56 -9.98
C VAL A 57 6.73 -11.28 -10.04
N ARG A 58 6.11 -11.63 -11.16
CA ARG A 58 4.66 -11.52 -11.33
C ARG A 58 3.96 -12.72 -10.69
N GLY A 59 2.95 -12.46 -9.86
CA GLY A 59 2.11 -13.47 -9.23
C GLY A 59 0.96 -13.97 -10.12
N GLU A 60 -0.02 -14.64 -9.53
CA GLU A 60 -1.15 -15.30 -10.22
C GLU A 60 -2.02 -14.36 -11.08
N ARG A 61 -1.93 -13.04 -10.86
CA ARG A 61 -2.67 -12.01 -11.61
C ARG A 61 -1.82 -11.26 -12.63
N GLU A 62 -0.67 -11.82 -13.00
CA GLU A 62 0.32 -11.19 -13.90
C GLU A 62 0.82 -9.81 -13.41
N ARG A 63 0.73 -9.55 -12.10
CA ARG A 63 1.18 -8.33 -11.44
C ARG A 63 2.31 -8.62 -10.49
N THR A 64 3.27 -7.72 -10.44
CA THR A 64 4.29 -7.65 -9.40
C THR A 64 3.65 -7.19 -8.08
N PRO A 65 4.29 -7.48 -6.93
CA PRO A 65 3.82 -7.01 -5.63
C PRO A 65 3.62 -5.47 -5.57
N LEU A 66 4.51 -4.69 -6.19
CA LEU A 66 4.37 -3.23 -6.23
C LEU A 66 3.19 -2.77 -7.11
N GLU A 67 2.95 -3.41 -8.26
CA GLU A 67 1.75 -3.16 -9.07
C GLU A 67 0.46 -3.54 -8.32
N TRP A 68 0.54 -4.56 -7.45
CA TRP A 68 -0.58 -4.96 -6.59
C TRP A 68 -0.87 -3.92 -5.51
N VAL A 69 0.16 -3.34 -4.86
CA VAL A 69 0.01 -2.21 -3.94
C VAL A 69 -0.67 -1.02 -4.62
N SER A 70 -0.19 -0.63 -5.82
CA SER A 70 -0.82 0.46 -6.58
C SER A 70 -2.30 0.17 -6.89
N THR A 71 -2.61 -1.05 -7.31
CA THR A 71 -4.00 -1.48 -7.53
C THR A 71 -4.85 -1.36 -6.27
N ALA A 72 -4.36 -1.86 -5.14
CA ALA A 72 -5.10 -1.84 -3.87
C ALA A 72 -5.35 -0.41 -3.39
N LEU A 73 -4.36 0.48 -3.50
CA LEU A 73 -4.50 1.90 -3.17
C LEU A 73 -5.51 2.59 -4.08
N LEU A 74 -5.48 2.36 -5.40
CA LEU A 74 -6.47 2.91 -6.33
C LEU A 74 -7.88 2.39 -6.04
N PHE A 75 -8.02 1.11 -5.73
CA PHE A 75 -9.29 0.52 -5.32
C PHE A 75 -9.83 1.17 -4.04
N ALA A 76 -8.97 1.37 -3.04
CA ALA A 76 -9.34 2.02 -1.80
C ALA A 76 -9.78 3.48 -2.00
N LYS A 77 -9.10 4.24 -2.87
CA LYS A 77 -9.55 5.60 -3.25
C LYS A 77 -10.98 5.63 -3.78
N LEU A 78 -11.38 4.62 -4.54
CA LEU A 78 -12.72 4.54 -5.14
C LEU A 78 -13.78 4.01 -4.18
N CYS A 79 -13.39 3.18 -3.21
CA CYS A 79 -14.33 2.41 -2.39
C CYS A 79 -14.51 2.95 -0.98
N LEU A 80 -13.56 3.72 -0.45
CA LEU A 80 -13.66 4.30 0.89
C LEU A 80 -14.73 5.38 0.92
N HIS A 81 -15.65 5.22 1.87
CA HIS A 81 -16.70 6.18 2.13
C HIS A 81 -16.23 7.28 3.08
N ASP A 82 -15.36 6.94 4.04
CA ASP A 82 -14.75 7.91 4.93
C ASP A 82 -13.79 8.86 4.16
N ASN A 83 -14.09 10.16 4.21
CA ASN A 83 -13.32 11.16 3.46
C ASN A 83 -11.92 11.40 4.04
N GLU A 84 -11.74 11.25 5.35
CA GLU A 84 -10.45 11.44 6.01
C GLU A 84 -9.53 10.25 5.72
N PHE A 85 -10.07 9.03 5.81
CA PHE A 85 -9.33 7.82 5.49
C PHE A 85 -9.01 7.72 3.99
N ARG A 86 -9.93 8.16 3.13
CA ARG A 86 -9.65 8.27 1.69
C ARG A 86 -8.50 9.25 1.42
N ALA A 87 -8.51 10.43 2.05
CA ALA A 87 -7.42 11.40 1.92
C ALA A 87 -6.08 10.83 2.40
N LEU A 88 -6.09 10.01 3.46
CA LEU A 88 -4.90 9.34 3.94
C LEU A 88 -4.35 8.31 2.94
N VAL A 89 -5.22 7.48 2.35
CA VAL A 89 -4.84 6.55 1.28
C VAL A 89 -4.31 7.31 0.05
N GLU A 90 -4.88 8.47 -0.27
CA GLU A 90 -4.39 9.35 -1.32
C GLU A 90 -2.99 9.88 -1.04
N ALA A 91 -2.76 10.38 0.18
CA ALA A 91 -1.44 10.84 0.61
C ALA A 91 -0.41 9.73 0.58
N GLY A 92 -0.73 8.54 1.10
CA GLY A 92 0.18 7.39 1.09
C GLY A 92 0.52 6.91 -0.33
N HIS A 93 -0.46 6.89 -1.24
CA HIS A 93 -0.18 6.59 -2.64
C HIS A 93 0.74 7.66 -3.28
N GLN A 94 0.50 8.95 -3.01
CA GLN A 94 1.35 10.01 -3.54
C GLN A 94 2.78 9.93 -2.97
N GLU A 95 2.94 9.65 -1.68
CA GLU A 95 4.25 9.48 -1.04
C GLU A 95 5.08 8.36 -1.69
N LEU A 96 4.42 7.25 -2.05
CA LEU A 96 5.07 6.13 -2.75
C LEU A 96 5.52 6.51 -4.17
N ILE A 97 4.74 7.32 -4.90
CA ILE A 97 5.12 7.83 -6.22
C ILE A 97 6.28 8.82 -6.10
N ASP A 98 6.18 9.79 -5.19
CA ASP A 98 7.19 10.84 -5.00
C ASP A 98 8.56 10.25 -4.62
N ASN A 99 8.56 9.09 -3.95
CA ASN A 99 9.76 8.37 -3.58
C ASN A 99 10.28 7.39 -4.64
N GLY A 100 9.56 7.20 -5.75
CA GLY A 100 9.90 6.28 -6.83
C GLY A 100 9.67 4.81 -6.49
N VAL A 101 8.82 4.52 -5.49
CA VAL A 101 8.42 3.16 -5.12
C VAL A 101 7.36 2.62 -6.08
N LEU A 102 6.42 3.49 -6.44
CA LEU A 102 5.40 3.23 -7.46
C LEU A 102 5.66 4.14 -8.67
N THR A 103 5.11 3.73 -9.82
CA THR A 103 5.15 4.47 -11.10
C THR A 103 3.76 4.81 -11.58
#